data_AF-A0A2H0ISW1-F1
#
_entry.id   AF-A0A2H0ISW1-F1
#
_cell.length_a   1.000
_cell.length_b   1.000
_cell.length_c   1.000
_cell.angle_alpha   90.00
_cell.angle_beta   90.00
_cell.angle_gamma   90.00
#
_symmetry.space_group_name_H-M   'P 1'
#
loop_
_entity.id
_entity.type
_entity.pdbx_description
1 polymer ?
#
loop_
_entity_poly.entity_id
_entity_poly.type
_entity_poly.pdbx_seq_one_letter_code
_entity_poly.pdbx_strand_id
1 'polypeptide(L)'
;MDSRVEELLEKYWAAESSIAEEQELRKLVSTAEEVPEELKGLFDHFETEQTAALGEDFDQMILSMIETETEKETKVINLSGYFKQYASIAAAVLVLCVSSYFFIQQQKSYEQIDTFDSPELALKEFKKQMLMVSSYMNTGSNSLDELSNMSKANTAIEDISLMGEAARGMSSIKEMSVLQEF
;
A
#
# COMPACT_ATOMS: atom_id res chain seq x y z
N MET A 1 71.17 17.86 -48.34
CA MET A 1 70.38 17.68 -47.11
C MET A 1 71.15 16.83 -46.12
N ASP A 2 71.36 17.32 -44.89
CA ASP A 2 72.05 16.61 -43.82
C ASP A 2 71.26 15.36 -43.36
N SER A 3 71.85 14.17 -43.48
CA SER A 3 71.20 12.89 -43.13
C SER A 3 70.68 12.82 -41.69
N ARG A 4 71.24 13.65 -40.79
CA ARG A 4 70.83 13.75 -39.38
C ARG A 4 69.50 14.47 -39.21
N VAL A 5 69.24 15.52 -40.01
CA VAL A 5 67.98 16.28 -39.93
C VAL A 5 66.82 15.40 -40.38
N GLU A 6 67.00 14.63 -41.45
CA GLU A 6 65.97 13.72 -41.97
C GLU A 6 65.62 12.59 -40.99
N GLU A 7 66.63 11.96 -40.35
CA GLU A 7 66.43 10.94 -39.32
C GLU A 7 65.64 11.49 -38.11
N LEU A 8 66.00 12.69 -37.63
CA LEU A 8 65.32 13.32 -36.51
C LEU A 8 63.91 13.77 -36.90
N LEU A 9 63.70 14.21 -38.14
CA LEU A 9 62.40 14.62 -38.65
C LEU A 9 61.45 13.41 -38.73
N GLU A 10 61.93 12.26 -39.24
CA GLU A 10 61.13 11.02 -39.30
C GLU A 10 60.67 10.58 -37.92
N LYS A 11 61.57 10.60 -36.92
CA LYS A 11 61.23 10.29 -35.52
C LYS A 11 60.26 11.31 -34.91
N TYR A 12 60.44 12.60 -35.20
CA TYR A 12 59.53 13.66 -34.74
C TYR A 12 58.11 13.45 -35.27
N TRP A 13 57.97 13.16 -36.56
CA TRP A 13 56.68 12.85 -37.17
C TRP A 13 56.07 11.53 -36.68
N ALA A 14 56.90 10.54 -36.33
CA ALA A 14 56.47 9.31 -35.68
C ALA A 14 56.13 9.48 -34.18
N ALA A 15 56.35 10.67 -33.61
CA ALA A 15 56.24 10.94 -32.17
C ALA A 15 57.12 10.05 -31.29
N GLU A 16 58.28 9.62 -31.81
CA GLU A 16 59.26 8.78 -31.12
C GLU A 16 60.50 9.57 -30.66
N SER A 17 60.55 10.88 -30.93
CA SER A 17 61.66 11.76 -30.54
C SER A 17 61.69 12.04 -29.04
N SER A 18 62.89 12.14 -28.47
CA SER A 18 63.09 12.66 -27.12
C SER A 18 63.17 14.20 -27.11
N ILE A 19 62.91 14.82 -25.96
CA ILE A 19 62.98 16.29 -25.79
C ILE A 19 64.36 16.85 -26.17
N ALA A 20 65.45 16.10 -25.92
CA ALA A 20 66.79 16.52 -26.28
C ALA A 20 67.03 16.51 -27.80
N GLU A 21 66.50 15.49 -28.49
CA GLU A 21 66.56 15.37 -29.95
C GLU A 21 65.70 16.44 -30.63
N GLU A 22 64.55 16.82 -30.06
CA GLU A 22 63.73 17.92 -30.57
C GLU A 22 64.43 19.28 -30.46
N GLN A 23 65.17 19.52 -29.37
CA GLN A 23 65.99 20.72 -29.23
C GLN A 23 67.16 20.73 -30.24
N GLU A 24 67.76 19.57 -30.51
CA GLU A 24 68.77 19.41 -31.56
C GLU A 24 68.18 19.70 -32.94
N LEU A 25 67.03 19.09 -33.26
CA LEU A 25 66.30 19.29 -34.51
C LEU A 25 65.96 20.76 -34.74
N ARG A 26 65.43 21.45 -33.72
CA ARG A 26 65.14 22.90 -33.80
C ARG A 26 66.38 23.71 -34.15
N LYS A 27 67.51 23.50 -33.45
CA LYS A 27 68.76 24.22 -33.73
C LYS A 27 69.29 23.95 -35.13
N LEU A 28 69.21 22.70 -35.58
CA LEU A 28 69.64 22.31 -36.92
C LEU A 28 68.75 22.94 -38.00
N VAL A 29 67.43 22.94 -37.81
CA VAL A 29 66.46 23.56 -38.74
C VAL A 29 66.66 25.07 -38.82
N SER A 30 66.94 25.75 -37.71
CA SER A 30 67.22 27.20 -37.69
C SER A 30 68.56 27.57 -38.36
N THR A 31 69.57 26.70 -38.28
CA THR A 31 70.93 26.99 -38.77
C THR A 31 71.15 26.54 -40.22
N ALA A 32 70.50 25.45 -40.64
CA ALA A 32 70.73 24.87 -41.95
C ALA A 32 70.11 25.70 -43.08
N GLU A 33 70.91 25.99 -44.12
CA GLU A 33 70.49 26.77 -45.29
C GLU A 33 69.66 25.94 -46.29
N GLU A 34 69.80 24.61 -46.25
CA GLU A 34 69.21 23.67 -47.22
C GLU A 34 67.85 23.06 -46.77
N VAL A 35 67.23 23.61 -45.72
CA VAL A 35 65.94 23.13 -45.19
C VAL A 35 64.76 23.85 -45.86
N PRO A 36 63.69 23.15 -46.28
CA PRO A 36 62.48 23.76 -46.82
C PRO A 36 61.95 24.90 -45.94
N GLU A 37 61.59 26.02 -46.57
CA GLU A 37 61.09 27.22 -45.89
C GLU A 37 59.82 26.94 -45.06
N GLU A 38 58.98 26.01 -45.52
CA GLU A 38 57.78 25.55 -44.82
C GLU A 38 58.08 24.94 -43.44
N LEU A 39 59.18 24.17 -43.33
CA LEU A 39 59.58 23.57 -42.04
C LEU A 39 60.06 24.64 -41.07
N LYS A 40 60.83 25.62 -41.55
CA LYS A 40 61.28 26.74 -40.71
C LYS A 40 60.09 27.53 -40.18
N GLY A 41 59.15 27.90 -41.06
CA GLY A 41 57.93 28.61 -40.67
C GLY A 41 57.07 27.84 -39.66
N LEU A 42 57.02 26.51 -39.76
CA LEU A 42 56.30 25.67 -38.80
C LEU A 42 56.93 25.72 -37.40
N PHE A 43 58.26 25.51 -37.30
CA PHE A 43 58.96 25.53 -36.02
C PHE A 43 58.97 26.92 -35.38
N ASP A 44 59.10 27.99 -36.19
CA ASP A 44 59.05 29.37 -35.72
C ASP A 44 57.65 29.74 -35.18
N HIS A 45 56.59 29.28 -35.85
CA HIS A 45 55.21 29.46 -35.39
C HIS A 45 54.97 28.75 -34.05
N PHE A 46 55.43 27.52 -33.90
CA PHE A 46 55.31 26.79 -32.64
C PHE A 46 56.08 27.45 -31.48
N GLU A 47 57.24 28.04 -31.75
CA GLU A 47 57.99 28.78 -30.73
C GLU A 47 57.25 30.06 -30.31
N THR A 48 56.68 30.78 -31.27
CA THR A 48 55.90 31.99 -31.02
C THR A 48 54.66 31.68 -30.18
N GLU A 49 53.88 30.66 -30.56
CA GLU A 49 52.68 30.25 -29.84
C GLU A 49 52.97 29.66 -28.46
N GLN A 50 54.14 29.01 -28.26
CA GLN A 50 54.52 28.49 -26.94
C GLN A 50 54.69 29.59 -25.89
N THR A 51 54.97 30.83 -26.31
CA THR A 51 55.06 32.00 -25.41
C THR A 51 53.72 32.66 -25.14
N ALA A 52 52.65 32.25 -25.83
CA ALA A 52 51.30 32.76 -25.58
C ALA A 52 50.82 32.28 -24.21
N ALA A 53 50.75 33.21 -23.26
CA ALA A 53 50.16 32.94 -21.95
C ALA A 53 48.64 32.91 -22.06
N LEU A 54 48.01 31.98 -21.33
CA LEU A 54 46.57 31.98 -21.12
C LEU A 54 46.19 33.18 -20.25
N GLY A 55 45.03 33.79 -20.51
CA GLY A 55 44.51 34.87 -19.66
C GLY A 55 44.21 34.36 -18.25
N GLU A 56 44.29 35.25 -17.25
CA GLU A 56 44.06 34.90 -15.83
C GLU A 56 42.68 34.25 -15.58
N ASP A 57 41.69 34.55 -16.43
CA ASP A 57 40.32 34.04 -16.32
C ASP A 57 40.10 32.66 -16.98
N PHE A 58 41.10 32.12 -17.71
CA PHE A 58 40.94 30.87 -18.46
C PHE A 58 40.64 29.68 -17.54
N ASP A 59 41.40 29.54 -16.46
CA ASP A 59 41.22 28.45 -15.49
C ASP A 59 39.82 28.52 -14.85
N GLN A 60 39.37 29.74 -14.53
CA GLN A 60 38.05 29.96 -13.95
C GLN A 60 36.92 29.62 -14.93
N MET A 61 37.08 29.97 -16.21
CA MET A 61 36.15 29.61 -17.29
C MET A 61 36.06 28.10 -17.47
N ILE A 62 37.18 27.39 -17.54
CA ILE A 62 37.20 25.93 -17.72
C ILE A 62 36.59 25.21 -16.52
N LEU A 63 36.94 25.63 -15.29
CA LEU A 63 36.35 25.07 -14.08
C LEU A 63 34.84 25.25 -14.06
N SER A 64 34.35 26.44 -14.44
CA SER A 64 32.90 26.69 -14.50
C SER A 64 32.18 25.78 -15.49
N MET A 65 32.80 25.48 -16.65
CA MET A 65 32.23 24.60 -17.67
C MET A 65 32.19 23.15 -17.18
N ILE A 66 33.25 22.68 -16.51
CA ILE A 66 33.30 21.33 -15.92
C ILE A 66 32.25 21.18 -14.81
N GLU A 67 32.13 22.18 -13.93
CA GLU A 67 31.21 22.14 -12.79
C GLU A 67 29.75 22.09 -13.28
N THR A 68 29.39 22.86 -14.31
CA THR A 68 28.06 22.80 -14.94
C THR A 68 27.69 21.44 -15.55
N GLU A 69 28.67 20.63 -15.98
CA GLU A 69 28.39 19.27 -16.45
C GLU A 69 28.18 18.27 -15.30
N THR A 70 28.80 18.53 -14.14
CA THR A 70 28.71 17.65 -12.95
C THR A 70 27.44 17.84 -12.11
N GLU A 71 26.76 18.98 -12.23
CA GLU A 71 25.49 19.28 -11.53
C GLU A 71 24.26 18.52 -12.09
N LYS A 72 24.44 17.54 -12.98
CA LYS A 72 23.39 16.54 -13.20
C LYS A 72 23.33 15.65 -11.96
N GLU A 73 22.74 16.18 -10.90
CA GLU A 73 22.43 15.47 -9.66
C GLU A 73 21.76 14.16 -10.04
N THR A 74 22.52 13.08 -9.94
CA THR A 74 21.99 11.74 -10.12
C THR A 74 21.03 11.55 -8.97
N LYS A 75 19.73 11.71 -9.24
CA LYS A 75 18.68 11.55 -8.25
C LYS A 75 18.75 10.14 -7.68
N VAL A 76 19.45 9.97 -6.57
CA VAL A 76 19.56 8.70 -5.86
C VAL A 76 18.22 8.43 -5.20
N ILE A 77 17.41 7.59 -5.84
CA ILE A 77 16.12 7.19 -5.30
C ILE A 77 16.40 6.21 -4.17
N ASN A 78 16.12 6.63 -2.94
CA ASN A 78 16.31 5.76 -1.77
C ASN A 78 15.18 4.72 -1.68
N LEU A 79 15.40 3.53 -2.26
CA LEU A 79 14.43 2.43 -2.31
C LEU A 79 14.03 1.90 -0.91
N SER A 80 14.85 2.13 0.12
CA SER A 80 14.62 1.63 1.49
C SER A 80 13.34 2.19 2.12
N GLY A 81 13.03 3.47 1.86
CA GLY A 81 11.82 4.13 2.38
C GLY A 81 10.53 3.57 1.77
N TYR A 82 10.56 3.32 0.45
CA TYR A 82 9.42 2.76 -0.28
C TYR A 82 9.12 1.31 0.14
N PHE A 83 10.16 0.51 0.39
CA PHE A 83 10.00 -0.88 0.81
C PHE A 83 9.17 -1.02 2.08
N LYS A 84 9.36 -0.14 3.08
CA LYS A 84 8.58 -0.19 4.32
C LYS A 84 7.09 0.12 4.10
N GLN A 85 6.78 1.05 3.20
CA GLN A 85 5.39 1.42 2.88
C GLN A 85 4.70 0.32 2.07
N TYR A 86 5.38 -0.29 1.10
CA TYR A 86 4.81 -1.37 0.30
C TYR A 86 4.76 -2.70 1.05
N ALA A 87 5.65 -2.94 2.02
CA ALA A 87 5.66 -4.17 2.81
C ALA A 87 4.39 -4.32 3.67
N SER A 88 3.86 -3.24 4.26
CA SER A 88 2.61 -3.32 5.04
C SER A 88 1.40 -3.63 4.16
N ILE A 89 1.34 -3.04 2.96
CA ILE A 89 0.29 -3.30 1.98
C ILE A 89 0.38 -4.75 1.49
N ALA A 90 1.58 -5.22 1.14
CA ALA A 90 1.81 -6.59 0.69
C ALA A 90 1.43 -7.62 1.78
N ALA A 91 1.72 -7.34 3.05
CA ALA A 91 1.33 -8.19 4.17
C ALA A 91 -0.20 -8.28 4.31
N ALA A 92 -0.92 -7.16 4.19
CA ALA A 92 -2.38 -7.16 4.25
C ALA A 92 -3.02 -7.97 3.10
N VAL A 93 -2.51 -7.80 1.88
CA VAL A 93 -2.94 -8.57 0.71
C VAL A 93 -2.68 -10.06 0.92
N LEU A 94 -1.50 -10.44 1.43
CA LEU A 94 -1.18 -11.83 1.74
C LEU A 94 -2.15 -12.45 2.75
N VAL A 95 -2.47 -11.74 3.82
CA VAL A 95 -3.44 -12.22 4.83
C VAL A 95 -4.82 -12.43 4.19
N LEU A 96 -5.27 -11.52 3.32
CA LEU A 96 -6.54 -11.68 2.59
C LEU A 96 -6.52 -12.88 1.63
N CYS A 97 -5.43 -13.08 0.88
CA CYS A 97 -5.29 -14.22 -0.02
C CYS A 97 -5.28 -15.55 0.75
N VAL A 98 -4.50 -15.63 1.84
CA VAL A 98 -4.39 -16.83 2.66
C VAL A 98 -5.73 -17.14 3.34
N SER A 99 -6.39 -16.15 3.94
CA SER A 99 -7.71 -16.34 4.57
C SER A 99 -8.77 -16.77 3.55
N SER A 100 -8.78 -16.16 2.36
CA SER A 100 -9.70 -16.55 1.27
C SER A 100 -9.44 -17.98 0.81
N TYR A 101 -8.17 -18.38 0.67
CA TYR A 101 -7.79 -19.74 0.30
C TYR A 101 -8.28 -20.76 1.35
N PHE A 102 -8.04 -20.50 2.64
CA PHE A 102 -8.53 -21.34 3.74
C PHE A 102 -10.07 -21.40 3.78
N PHE A 103 -10.77 -20.29 3.53
CA PHE A 103 -12.23 -20.25 3.49
C PHE A 103 -12.81 -21.13 2.37
N ILE A 104 -12.24 -21.06 1.17
CA ILE A 104 -12.62 -21.91 0.03
C ILE A 104 -12.32 -23.38 0.33
N GLN A 105 -11.17 -23.67 0.96
CA GLN A 105 -10.80 -25.02 1.38
C GLN A 105 -11.80 -25.59 2.40
N GLN A 106 -12.26 -24.78 3.35
CA GLN A 106 -13.23 -25.18 4.36
C GLN A 106 -14.62 -25.46 3.76
N GLN A 107 -15.06 -24.68 2.76
CA GLN A 107 -16.32 -24.95 2.05
C GLN A 107 -16.32 -26.30 1.32
N LYS A 108 -15.18 -26.74 0.76
CA LYS A 108 -15.09 -28.04 0.11
C LYS A 108 -15.30 -29.24 1.05
N SER A 109 -15.17 -29.05 2.37
CA SER A 109 -15.33 -30.13 3.36
C SER A 109 -16.78 -30.35 3.81
N TYR A 110 -17.71 -29.47 3.42
CA TYR A 110 -19.14 -29.69 3.60
C TYR A 110 -19.72 -30.30 2.32
N GLU A 111 -19.34 -31.54 2.02
CA GLU A 111 -20.24 -32.37 1.22
C GLU A 111 -21.55 -32.48 2.03
N GLN A 112 -22.63 -31.92 1.50
CA GLN A 112 -23.96 -32.15 2.07
C GLN A 112 -24.26 -33.64 1.89
N ILE A 113 -23.97 -34.42 2.91
CA ILE A 113 -24.49 -35.78 3.02
C ILE A 113 -25.99 -35.61 3.17
N ASP A 114 -26.71 -35.80 2.06
CA ASP A 114 -28.17 -35.73 2.05
C ASP A 114 -28.69 -36.76 3.07
N THR A 115 -29.49 -36.29 4.02
CA THR A 115 -29.97 -37.13 5.13
C THR A 115 -30.99 -38.17 4.65
N PHE A 116 -31.55 -37.98 3.45
CA PHE A 116 -32.52 -38.89 2.87
C PHE A 116 -32.20 -39.22 1.42
N ASP A 117 -32.22 -40.50 1.05
CA ASP A 117 -31.91 -40.98 -0.30
C ASP A 117 -32.94 -40.58 -1.38
N SER A 118 -34.11 -40.06 -0.97
CA SER A 118 -35.16 -39.66 -1.91
C SER A 118 -35.88 -38.37 -1.46
N PRO A 119 -36.07 -37.39 -2.37
CA PRO A 119 -36.73 -36.12 -2.06
C PRO A 119 -38.17 -36.28 -1.52
N GLU A 120 -38.89 -37.30 -1.98
CA GLU A 120 -40.27 -37.57 -1.54
C GLU A 120 -40.34 -37.99 -0.07
N LEU A 121 -39.35 -38.76 0.40
CA LEU A 121 -39.29 -39.23 1.79
C LEU A 121 -38.93 -38.08 2.74
N ALA A 122 -37.98 -37.23 2.36
CA ALA A 122 -37.62 -36.03 3.12
C ALA A 122 -38.84 -35.11 3.35
N LEU A 123 -39.61 -34.87 2.29
CA LEU A 123 -40.80 -34.03 2.33
C LEU A 123 -41.91 -34.65 3.20
N LYS A 124 -42.06 -35.97 3.18
CA LYS A 124 -43.01 -36.69 4.03
C LYS A 124 -42.68 -36.54 5.51
N GLU A 125 -41.41 -36.75 5.88
CA GLU A 125 -40.99 -36.63 7.28
C GLU A 125 -41.02 -35.18 7.75
N PHE A 126 -40.65 -34.22 6.88
CA PHE A 126 -40.81 -32.79 7.15
C PHE A 126 -42.27 -32.41 7.43
N LYS A 127 -43.21 -32.85 6.58
CA LYS A 127 -44.65 -32.61 6.78
C LYS A 127 -45.14 -33.17 8.11
N LYS A 128 -44.68 -34.37 8.48
CA LYS A 128 -45.01 -35.00 9.76
C LYS A 128 -44.49 -34.18 10.95
N GLN A 129 -43.24 -33.69 10.89
CA GLN A 129 -42.66 -32.84 11.92
C GLN A 129 -43.40 -31.50 12.03
N MET A 130 -43.71 -30.85 10.90
CA MET A 130 -44.50 -29.61 10.87
C MET A 130 -45.90 -29.79 11.46
N LEU A 131 -46.56 -30.91 11.14
CA LEU A 131 -47.88 -31.23 11.69
C LEU A 131 -47.82 -31.44 13.21
N MET A 132 -46.77 -32.10 13.71
CA MET A 132 -46.55 -32.26 15.14
C MET A 132 -46.30 -30.92 15.85
N VAL A 133 -45.50 -30.02 15.28
CA VAL A 133 -45.30 -28.67 15.83
C VAL A 133 -46.62 -27.90 15.84
N SER A 134 -47.38 -27.98 14.75
CA SER A 134 -48.70 -27.33 14.65
C SER A 134 -49.68 -27.87 15.69
N SER A 135 -49.70 -29.18 15.96
CA SER A 135 -50.60 -29.75 16.98
C SER A 135 -50.24 -29.30 18.39
N TYR A 136 -48.95 -29.20 18.70
CA TYR A 136 -48.50 -28.64 19.98
C TYR A 136 -48.86 -27.16 20.12
N MET A 137 -48.69 -26.35 19.07
CA MET A 137 -49.08 -24.94 19.10
C MET A 137 -50.58 -24.75 19.28
N ASN A 138 -51.39 -25.54 18.56
CA ASN A 138 -52.85 -25.46 18.67
C ASN A 138 -53.33 -25.87 20.08
N THR A 139 -52.70 -26.88 20.68
CA THR A 139 -53.01 -27.31 22.06
C THR A 139 -52.60 -26.24 23.07
N GLY A 140 -51.40 -25.66 22.92
CA GLY A 140 -50.92 -24.58 23.79
C GLY A 140 -51.78 -23.31 23.72
N SER A 141 -52.28 -22.95 22.53
CA SER A 141 -53.20 -21.81 22.37
C SER A 141 -54.52 -22.03 23.11
N ASN A 142 -55.12 -23.21 23.00
CA ASN A 142 -56.37 -23.53 23.71
C ASN A 142 -56.20 -23.46 25.23
N SER A 143 -55.09 -23.97 25.77
CA SER A 143 -54.78 -23.86 27.20
C SER A 143 -54.56 -22.42 27.65
N LEU A 144 -53.97 -21.56 26.81
CA LEU A 144 -53.82 -20.13 27.08
C LEU A 144 -55.16 -19.38 27.07
N ASP A 145 -56.06 -19.72 26.15
CA ASP A 145 -57.40 -19.15 26.10
C ASP A 145 -58.24 -19.54 27.33
N GLU A 146 -58.17 -20.81 27.75
CA GLU A 146 -58.82 -21.29 28.97
C GLU A 146 -58.27 -20.58 30.22
N LEU A 147 -56.94 -20.44 30.32
CA LEU A 147 -56.29 -19.72 31.43
C LEU A 147 -56.65 -18.24 31.46
N SER A 148 -56.73 -17.59 30.29
CA SER A 148 -57.19 -16.20 30.15
C SER A 148 -58.62 -16.03 30.65
N ASN A 149 -59.52 -16.95 30.28
CA ASN A 149 -60.90 -16.93 30.72
C ASN A 149 -61.05 -17.21 32.23
N MET A 150 -60.27 -18.13 32.78
CA MET A 150 -60.23 -18.37 34.23
C MET A 150 -59.70 -17.15 34.99
N SER A 151 -58.66 -16.49 34.48
CA SER A 151 -58.10 -15.27 35.09
C SER A 151 -59.13 -14.13 35.11
N LYS A 152 -59.86 -13.93 34.01
CA LYS A 152 -60.98 -12.97 33.94
C LYS A 152 -62.14 -13.33 34.87
N ALA A 153 -62.46 -14.61 35.00
CA ALA A 153 -63.49 -15.06 35.93
C ALA A 153 -63.09 -14.83 37.38
N ASN A 154 -61.82 -15.09 37.73
CA ASN A 154 -61.33 -14.92 39.09
C ASN A 154 -61.27 -13.45 39.51
N THR A 155 -60.82 -12.56 38.61
CA THR A 155 -60.85 -11.11 38.83
C THR A 155 -62.27 -10.57 38.98
N ALA A 156 -63.22 -11.03 38.16
CA ALA A 156 -64.62 -10.65 38.32
C ALA A 156 -65.22 -11.12 39.65
N ILE A 157 -64.82 -12.31 40.14
CA ILE A 157 -65.24 -12.82 41.46
C ILE A 157 -64.64 -11.97 42.60
N GLU A 158 -63.38 -11.55 42.48
CA GLU A 158 -62.71 -10.68 43.45
C GLU A 158 -63.39 -9.31 43.54
N ASP A 159 -63.71 -8.68 42.40
CA ASP A 159 -64.46 -7.42 42.35
C ASP A 159 -65.85 -7.54 43.00
N ILE A 160 -66.56 -8.65 42.75
CA ILE A 160 -67.85 -8.93 43.40
C ILE A 160 -67.68 -9.09 44.92
N SER A 161 -66.61 -9.74 45.37
CA SER A 161 -66.31 -9.90 46.79
C SER A 161 -66.04 -8.54 47.47
N LEU A 162 -65.21 -7.70 46.86
CA LEU A 162 -64.91 -6.34 47.34
C LEU A 162 -66.16 -5.47 47.42
N MET A 163 -67.05 -5.53 46.42
CA MET A 163 -68.33 -4.83 46.46
C MET A 163 -69.24 -5.34 47.59
N GLY A 164 -69.27 -6.65 47.84
CA GLY A 164 -70.03 -7.24 48.94
C GLY A 164 -69.52 -6.79 50.31
N GLU A 165 -68.21 -6.70 50.49
CA GLU A 165 -67.59 -6.21 51.72
C GLU A 165 -67.80 -4.70 51.92
N ALA A 166 -67.66 -3.90 50.86
CA ALA A 166 -67.96 -2.47 50.88
C ALA A 166 -69.44 -2.20 51.21
N ALA A 167 -70.38 -2.95 50.64
CA ALA A 167 -71.80 -2.83 50.94
C ALA A 167 -72.11 -3.16 52.42
N ARG A 168 -71.46 -4.19 52.98
CA ARG A 168 -71.54 -4.49 54.41
C ARG A 168 -70.97 -3.37 55.27
N GLY A 169 -69.79 -2.85 54.94
CA GLY A 169 -69.18 -1.71 55.64
C GLY A 169 -70.07 -0.45 55.60
N MET A 170 -70.69 -0.16 54.46
CA MET A 170 -71.64 0.95 54.33
C MET A 170 -72.92 0.73 55.13
N SER A 171 -73.42 -0.51 55.26
CA SER A 171 -74.54 -0.79 56.17
C SER A 171 -74.17 -0.54 57.64
N SER A 172 -72.95 -0.86 58.06
CA SER A 172 -72.47 -0.55 59.42
C SER A 172 -72.33 0.96 59.67
N ILE A 173 -71.91 1.74 58.67
CA ILE A 173 -71.87 3.22 58.77
C ILE A 173 -73.28 3.81 58.77
N LYS A 174 -74.21 3.23 58.01
CA LYS A 174 -75.62 3.62 58.02
C LYS A 174 -76.28 3.37 59.38
N GLU A 175 -75.98 2.24 60.02
CA GLU A 175 -76.45 1.98 61.39
C GLU A 175 -75.82 2.94 62.42
N MET A 176 -74.55 3.31 62.23
CA MET A 176 -73.85 4.24 63.14
C MET A 176 -74.32 5.69 63.01
N SER A 177 -74.68 6.15 61.80
CA SER A 177 -75.20 7.50 61.56
C SER A 177 -76.64 7.70 62.08
N VAL A 178 -77.47 6.65 62.09
CA VAL A 178 -78.82 6.69 62.69
C VAL A 178 -78.77 6.87 64.22
N LEU A 179 -77.65 6.53 64.86
CA LEU A 179 -77.45 6.70 66.30
C LEU A 179 -76.88 8.06 66.72
N GLN A 180 -76.56 8.95 65.77
CA GLN A 180 -75.97 10.27 66.05
C GLN A 180 -76.99 11.43 65.95
N GLU A 181 -78.27 11.15 65.69
CA GLU A 181 -79.33 12.16 65.52
C GLU A 181 -80.36 12.16 66.68
N PHE A 182 -79.91 11.85 67.91
CA PHE A 182 -80.66 12.06 69.16
C PHE A 182 -79.83 12.84 70.18
#